data_AF-A0A6P8LPA7-F1
#
_entry.id   AF-A0A6P8LPA7-F1
#
_cell.length_a   1.000
_cell.length_b   1.000
_cell.length_c   1.000
_cell.angle_alpha   90.00
_cell.angle_beta   90.00
_cell.angle_gamma   90.00
#
_symmetry.space_group_name_H-M   'P 1'
#
loop_
_entity.id
_entity.type
_entity.pdbx_description
1 polymer ?
#
loop_
_entity_poly.entity_id
_entity_poly.type
_entity_poly.pdbx_seq_one_letter_code
_entity_poly.pdbx_strand_id
1 'polypeptide(L)'
;MDIQIKSHPVRTKKEIRYLGVQLDNGRRFGAHFEEVCGKANALMVALRALLPNINGPTGSVMRLYYGVCESVALYASPVWSKPLLTKSNRNILKGPQRAALIRSSAAYRTVSHAALCVLTATMPIYYKADLRAEIYELTKMYQREHAELQTILWEG
;
A
#
# COMPACT_ATOMS: atom_id res chain seq x y z
N MET A 1 -8.50 -1.64 30.54
CA MET A 1 -9.57 -0.80 31.10
C MET A 1 -10.76 -0.92 30.16
N ASP A 2 -11.86 -1.49 30.65
CA ASP A 2 -13.09 -1.61 29.86
C ASP A 2 -13.83 -0.27 29.88
N ILE A 3 -14.02 0.30 28.70
CA ILE A 3 -14.73 1.56 28.52
C ILE A 3 -16.19 1.19 28.26
N GLN A 4 -17.12 1.77 29.01
CA GLN A 4 -18.55 1.57 28.75
C GLN A 4 -19.13 2.80 28.04
N ILE A 5 -19.81 2.59 26.91
CA ILE A 5 -20.59 3.62 26.23
C ILE A 5 -22.04 3.17 26.24
N LYS A 6 -22.92 3.97 26.85
CA LYS A 6 -24.38 3.69 26.91
C LYS A 6 -24.68 2.21 27.21
N SER A 7 -24.18 1.71 28.34
CA SER A 7 -24.35 0.33 28.85
C SER A 7 -23.80 -0.82 27.99
N HIS A 8 -22.99 -0.55 26.97
CA HIS A 8 -22.28 -1.58 26.20
C HIS A 8 -20.79 -1.61 26.62
N PRO A 9 -20.27 -2.76 27.10
CA PRO A 9 -18.86 -2.91 27.40
C PRO A 9 -18.06 -2.92 26.10
N VAL A 10 -17.26 -1.87 25.88
CA VAL A 10 -16.34 -1.76 24.75
C VAL A 10 -14.98 -2.29 25.18
N ARG A 11 -14.66 -3.50 24.73
CA ARG A 11 -13.35 -4.11 24.95
C ARG A 11 -12.29 -3.30 24.23
N THR A 12 -11.41 -2.64 24.98
CA THR A 12 -10.29 -1.90 24.41
C THR A 12 -9.27 -2.88 23.82
N LYS A 13 -8.97 -2.72 22.52
CA LYS A 13 -7.87 -3.42 21.84
C LYS A 13 -6.78 -2.40 21.49
N LYS A 14 -5.53 -2.85 21.45
CA LYS A 14 -4.38 -2.00 21.06
C LYS A 14 -4.45 -1.54 19.60
N GLU A 15 -5.23 -2.25 18.78
CA GLU A 15 -5.41 -2.05 17.36
C GLU A 15 -6.89 -2.10 17.00
N ILE A 16 -7.33 -1.22 16.12
CA ILE A 16 -8.72 -1.13 15.62
C ILE A 16 -8.70 -1.22 14.10
N ARG A 17 -9.67 -1.90 13.51
CA ARG A 17 -9.84 -1.91 12.05
C ARG A 17 -10.85 -0.85 11.65
N TYR A 18 -10.45 0.07 10.78
CA TYR A 18 -11.31 1.11 10.23
C TYR A 18 -11.11 1.22 8.72
N LEU A 19 -12.18 1.08 7.93
CA LEU A 19 -12.15 1.09 6.47
C LEU A 19 -11.05 0.18 5.88
N GLY A 20 -10.82 -0.99 6.48
CA GLY A 20 -9.78 -1.92 6.03
C GLY A 20 -8.36 -1.59 6.46
N VAL A 21 -8.12 -0.46 7.12
CA VAL A 21 -6.82 -0.07 7.70
C VAL A 21 -6.78 -0.50 9.17
N GLN A 22 -5.66 -1.07 9.61
CA GLN A 22 -5.44 -1.32 11.05
C GLN A 22 -4.77 -0.10 11.66
N LEU A 23 -5.48 0.57 12.56
CA LEU A 23 -5.01 1.72 13.31
C LEU A 23 -4.50 1.22 14.67
N ASP A 24 -3.21 1.40 14.92
CA ASP A 24 -2.60 1.15 16.22
C ASP A 24 -2.49 2.44 17.03
N ASN A 25 -2.54 2.33 18.35
CA ASN A 25 -2.50 3.50 19.25
C ASN A 25 -1.22 4.33 19.08
N GLY A 26 -0.11 3.68 18.72
CA GLY A 26 1.16 4.35 18.47
C GLY A 26 1.30 4.97 17.08
N ARG A 27 0.28 4.84 16.22
CA ARG A 27 0.34 5.13 14.78
C ARG A 27 1.67 4.63 14.23
N ARG A 28 1.95 3.33 14.21
CA ARG A 28 3.16 2.74 13.59
C ARG A 28 2.78 1.89 12.38
N PHE A 29 1.51 1.50 12.27
CA PHE A 29 0.94 0.70 11.19
C PHE A 29 1.67 -0.63 10.92
N GLY A 30 2.44 -1.16 11.88
CA GLY A 30 3.20 -2.41 11.71
C GLY A 30 2.29 -3.59 11.36
N ALA A 31 1.25 -3.80 12.17
CA ALA A 31 0.26 -4.85 11.95
C ALA A 31 -0.50 -4.67 10.62
N HIS A 32 -0.77 -3.42 10.22
CA HIS A 32 -1.36 -3.12 8.91
C HIS A 32 -0.43 -3.56 7.76
N PHE A 33 0.86 -3.21 7.82
CA PHE A 33 1.82 -3.62 6.80
C PHE A 33 2.00 -5.13 6.74
N GLU A 34 2.03 -5.81 7.89
CA GLU A 34 2.08 -7.28 7.92
C GLU A 34 0.86 -7.92 7.26
N GLU A 35 -0.35 -7.44 7.57
CA GLU A 35 -1.59 -7.92 6.96
C GLU A 35 -1.59 -7.69 5.44
N VAL A 36 -1.27 -6.47 5.02
CA VAL A 36 -1.31 -6.07 3.61
C VAL A 36 -0.21 -6.76 2.80
N CYS A 37 1.01 -6.81 3.31
CA CYS A 37 2.11 -7.55 2.68
C CYS A 37 1.83 -9.06 2.65
N GLY A 38 1.20 -9.60 3.70
CA GLY A 38 0.74 -10.99 3.73
C GLY A 38 -0.24 -11.30 2.60
N LYS A 39 -1.24 -10.43 2.39
CA LYS A 39 -2.19 -10.55 1.28
C LYS A 39 -1.52 -10.44 -0.08
N ALA A 40 -0.63 -9.44 -0.27
CA ALA A 40 0.11 -9.28 -1.51
C ALA A 40 1.01 -10.49 -1.81
N ASN A 41 1.68 -11.04 -0.79
CA ASN A 41 2.48 -12.24 -0.94
C ASN A 41 1.63 -13.48 -1.28
N ALA A 42 0.47 -13.66 -0.64
CA ALA A 42 -0.44 -14.75 -0.94
C ALA A 42 -0.92 -14.70 -2.40
N LEU A 43 -1.27 -13.49 -2.89
CA LEU A 43 -1.59 -13.27 -4.30
C LEU A 43 -0.41 -13.66 -5.21
N MET A 44 0.81 -13.20 -4.90
CA MET A 44 1.99 -13.56 -5.67
C MET A 44 2.28 -15.06 -5.69
N VAL A 45 2.02 -15.78 -4.58
CA VAL A 45 2.17 -17.24 -4.50
C VAL A 45 1.14 -17.94 -5.38
N ALA A 46 -0.14 -17.53 -5.33
CA ALA A 46 -1.18 -18.09 -6.18
C ALA A 46 -0.86 -17.86 -7.67
N LEU A 47 -0.39 -16.66 -8.02
CA LEU A 47 0.01 -16.31 -9.38
C LEU A 47 1.23 -17.10 -9.86
N ARG A 48 2.18 -17.39 -8.98
CA ARG A 48 3.33 -18.25 -9.31
C ARG A 48 2.89 -19.63 -9.80
N ALA A 49 1.81 -20.19 -9.25
CA ALA A 49 1.31 -21.49 -9.69
C ALA A 49 0.75 -21.43 -11.12
N LEU A 50 0.21 -20.28 -11.53
CA LEU A 50 -0.40 -20.07 -12.86
C LEU A 50 0.62 -19.63 -13.92
N LEU A 51 1.72 -18.98 -13.51
CA LEU A 51 2.72 -18.42 -14.41
C LEU A 51 4.14 -18.85 -14.01
N PRO A 52 4.64 -19.98 -14.55
CA PRO A 52 6.01 -20.41 -14.31
C PRO A 52 7.03 -19.41 -14.87
N ASN A 53 8.19 -19.31 -14.22
CA ASN A 53 9.26 -18.37 -14.60
C ASN A 53 9.88 -18.70 -15.98
N ILE A 54 9.75 -19.94 -16.43
CA ILE A 54 10.30 -20.46 -17.69
C ILE A 54 9.09 -20.81 -18.56
N ASN A 55 9.05 -20.30 -19.80
CA ASN A 55 7.97 -20.50 -20.77
C ASN A 55 6.57 -20.02 -20.33
N GLY A 56 6.47 -19.18 -19.28
CA GLY A 56 5.23 -18.55 -18.84
C GLY A 56 5.01 -17.16 -19.45
N PRO A 57 3.79 -16.58 -19.32
CA PRO A 57 3.49 -15.25 -19.83
C PRO A 57 4.35 -14.16 -19.16
N THR A 58 5.21 -13.51 -19.94
CA THR A 58 6.09 -12.42 -19.48
C THR A 58 5.64 -11.07 -20.02
N GLY A 59 5.97 -10.00 -19.29
CA GLY A 59 5.69 -8.61 -19.72
C GLY A 59 4.33 -8.07 -19.24
N SER A 60 3.34 -8.01 -20.13
CA SER A 60 2.07 -7.29 -19.91
C SER A 60 1.20 -7.93 -18.82
N VAL A 61 1.02 -9.25 -18.88
CA VAL A 61 0.23 -10.03 -17.91
C VAL A 61 0.82 -9.90 -16.49
N MET A 62 2.14 -10.04 -16.37
CA MET A 62 2.83 -9.89 -15.09
C MET A 62 2.83 -8.45 -14.57
N ARG A 63 2.88 -7.45 -15.46
CA ARG A 63 2.77 -6.03 -15.08
C ARG A 63 1.38 -5.71 -14.53
N LEU A 64 0.32 -6.29 -15.10
CA LEU A 64 -1.03 -6.20 -14.56
C LEU A 64 -1.08 -6.77 -13.14
N TYR A 65 -0.53 -7.95 -12.92
CA TYR A 65 -0.49 -8.59 -11.59
C TYR A 65 0.35 -7.82 -10.57
N TYR A 66 1.48 -7.28 -10.99
CA TYR A 66 2.25 -6.35 -10.18
C TYR A 66 1.39 -5.15 -9.76
N GLY A 67 0.63 -4.57 -10.70
CA GLY A 67 -0.32 -3.50 -10.44
C GLY A 67 -1.37 -3.87 -9.38
N VAL A 68 -1.90 -5.10 -9.40
CA VAL A 68 -2.84 -5.58 -8.36
C VAL A 68 -2.17 -5.63 -6.99
N CYS A 69 -0.98 -6.23 -6.90
CA CYS A 69 -0.25 -6.31 -5.63
C CYS A 69 0.11 -4.93 -5.10
N GLU A 70 0.52 -4.03 -5.99
CA GLU A 70 0.82 -2.64 -5.66
C GLU A 70 -0.42 -1.88 -5.18
N SER A 71 -1.59 -2.09 -5.79
CA SER A 71 -2.85 -1.49 -5.34
C SER A 71 -3.27 -1.98 -3.95
N VAL A 72 -3.10 -3.27 -3.66
CA VAL A 72 -3.35 -3.81 -2.31
C VAL A 72 -2.37 -3.20 -1.31
N ALA A 73 -1.08 -3.16 -1.66
CA ALA A 73 -0.02 -2.66 -0.80
C ALA A 73 -0.11 -1.16 -0.48
N LEU A 74 -0.56 -0.37 -1.45
CA LEU A 74 -0.69 1.08 -1.34
C LEU A 74 -2.09 1.54 -0.95
N TYR A 75 -2.96 0.61 -0.55
CA TYR A 75 -4.29 0.97 -0.06
C TYR A 75 -4.16 1.90 1.14
N ALA A 76 -4.96 2.97 1.13
CA ALA A 76 -4.95 4.01 2.15
C ALA A 76 -3.57 4.65 2.41
N SER A 77 -2.67 4.67 1.42
CA SER A 77 -1.34 5.30 1.57
C SER A 77 -1.36 6.74 2.11
N PRO A 78 -2.33 7.61 1.78
CA PRO A 78 -2.40 8.95 2.38
C PRO A 78 -2.54 8.94 3.91
N VAL A 79 -3.09 7.87 4.49
CA VAL A 79 -3.30 7.73 5.93
C VAL A 79 -2.01 7.36 6.66
N TRP A 80 -1.14 6.56 6.03
CA TRP A 80 0.03 5.97 6.71
C TRP A 80 1.40 6.40 6.16
N SER A 81 1.50 7.07 4.99
CA SER A 81 2.80 7.40 4.39
C SER A 81 3.52 8.54 5.10
N LYS A 82 2.82 9.67 5.34
CA LYS A 82 3.40 10.93 5.85
C LYS A 82 4.10 10.78 7.20
N PRO A 83 3.55 10.07 8.19
CA PRO A 83 4.19 10.06 9.50
C PRO A 83 5.23 8.95 9.72
N LEU A 84 5.31 7.88 8.89
CA LEU A 84 5.68 6.55 9.46
C LEU A 84 6.43 5.52 8.60
N LEU A 85 7.05 5.90 7.49
CA LEU A 85 7.94 4.97 6.80
C LEU A 85 9.32 4.89 7.47
N THR A 86 9.33 4.32 8.68
CA THR A 86 10.56 3.86 9.34
C THR A 86 11.30 2.88 8.42
N LYS A 87 12.62 2.75 8.60
CA LYS A 87 13.43 1.80 7.84
C LYS A 87 12.85 0.37 7.91
N SER A 88 12.28 -0.01 9.06
CA SER A 88 11.61 -1.30 9.25
C SER A 88 10.39 -1.45 8.34
N ASN A 89 9.48 -0.47 8.35
CA ASN A 89 8.26 -0.49 7.53
C ASN A 89 8.60 -0.49 6.02
N ARG A 90 9.63 0.27 5.61
CA ARG A 90 10.14 0.23 4.23
C ARG A 90 10.63 -1.16 3.84
N ASN A 91 11.31 -1.88 4.75
CA ASN A 91 11.77 -3.24 4.50
C ASN A 91 10.60 -4.23 4.38
N ILE A 92 9.55 -4.09 5.19
CA ILE A 92 8.33 -4.91 5.10
C ILE A 92 7.68 -4.75 3.73
N LEU A 93 7.54 -3.52 3.23
CA LEU A 93 6.97 -3.24 1.90
C LEU A 93 7.88 -3.69 0.74
N LYS A 94 9.20 -3.68 0.94
CA LYS A 94 10.18 -4.10 -0.08
C LYS A 94 10.06 -5.58 -0.44
N GLY A 95 9.69 -6.44 0.52
CA GLY A 95 9.59 -7.88 0.32
C GLY A 95 8.62 -8.26 -0.80
N PRO A 96 7.32 -7.93 -0.67
CA PRO A 96 6.31 -8.22 -1.70
C PRO A 96 6.61 -7.57 -3.04
N GLN A 97 7.06 -6.30 -3.04
CA GLN A 97 7.41 -5.63 -4.29
C GLN A 97 8.55 -6.37 -5.00
N ARG A 98 9.62 -6.72 -4.28
CA ARG A 98 10.75 -7.47 -4.84
C ARG A 98 10.30 -8.82 -5.39
N ALA A 99 9.48 -9.56 -4.65
CA ALA A 99 8.95 -10.84 -5.08
C ALA A 99 8.17 -10.69 -6.40
N ALA A 100 7.35 -9.65 -6.52
CA ALA A 100 6.60 -9.36 -7.73
C ALA A 100 7.50 -8.93 -8.91
N LEU A 101 8.50 -8.08 -8.66
CA LEU A 101 9.41 -7.63 -9.72
C LEU A 101 10.25 -8.77 -10.30
N ILE A 102 10.79 -9.65 -9.44
CA ILE A 102 11.50 -10.88 -9.87
C ILE A 102 10.66 -11.67 -10.88
N ARG A 103 9.36 -11.79 -10.63
CA ARG A 103 8.44 -12.51 -11.51
C ARG A 103 8.16 -11.76 -12.80
N SER A 104 7.91 -10.45 -12.70
CA SER A 104 7.62 -9.64 -13.88
C SER A 104 8.74 -9.61 -14.91
N SER A 105 9.98 -9.72 -14.46
CA SER A 105 11.17 -9.70 -15.31
C SER A 105 11.82 -11.07 -15.50
N ALA A 106 11.22 -12.14 -14.98
CA ALA A 106 11.83 -13.48 -14.92
C ALA A 106 13.27 -13.49 -14.35
N ALA A 107 13.59 -12.56 -13.44
CA ALA A 107 14.94 -12.40 -12.90
C ALA A 107 15.29 -13.50 -11.88
N TYR A 108 16.59 -13.64 -11.59
CA TYR A 108 17.06 -14.55 -10.56
C TYR A 108 16.75 -14.04 -9.15
N ARG A 109 16.62 -14.99 -8.20
CA ARG A 109 16.37 -14.68 -6.78
C ARG A 109 17.47 -13.87 -6.10
N THR A 110 18.65 -13.76 -6.69
CA THR A 110 19.82 -13.03 -6.15
C THR A 110 19.82 -11.56 -6.55
N VAL A 111 19.02 -11.16 -7.54
CA VAL A 111 18.99 -9.77 -8.02
C VAL A 111 18.49 -8.84 -6.91
N SER A 112 19.19 -7.73 -6.70
CA SER A 112 18.82 -6.75 -5.68
C SER A 112 17.50 -6.06 -6.05
N HIS A 113 16.74 -5.61 -5.04
CA HIS A 113 15.49 -4.87 -5.27
C HIS A 113 15.70 -3.59 -6.09
N ALA A 114 16.80 -2.87 -5.85
CA ALA A 114 17.12 -1.67 -6.62
C ALA A 114 17.37 -1.99 -8.10
N ALA A 115 18.12 -3.06 -8.39
CA ALA A 115 18.36 -3.49 -9.76
C ALA A 115 17.06 -3.93 -10.47
N LEU A 116 16.16 -4.61 -9.74
CA LEU A 116 14.84 -4.98 -10.26
C LEU A 116 14.00 -3.74 -10.61
N CYS A 117 13.94 -2.75 -9.71
CA CYS A 117 13.25 -1.48 -9.96
C CYS A 117 13.77 -0.79 -11.23
N VAL A 118 15.09 -0.75 -11.43
CA VAL A 118 15.70 -0.19 -12.65
C VAL A 118 15.30 -1.01 -13.89
N LEU A 119 15.44 -2.33 -13.82
CA LEU A 119 15.18 -3.24 -14.94
C LEU A 119 13.71 -3.24 -15.38
N THR A 120 12.78 -3.07 -14.44
CA THR A 120 11.34 -3.01 -14.73
C THR A 120 10.83 -1.59 -14.91
N ALA A 121 11.71 -0.58 -14.94
CA ALA A 121 11.35 0.84 -14.96
C ALA A 121 10.28 1.20 -13.91
N THR A 122 10.43 0.65 -12.70
CA THR A 122 9.45 0.77 -11.61
C THR A 122 10.07 1.44 -10.40
N MET A 123 9.40 2.45 -9.85
CA MET A 123 9.85 3.13 -8.62
C MET A 123 9.66 2.23 -7.38
N PRO A 124 10.56 2.27 -6.38
CA PRO A 124 10.33 1.63 -5.09
C PRO A 124 8.98 2.01 -4.46
N ILE A 125 8.29 1.01 -3.90
CA ILE A 125 6.89 1.13 -3.47
C ILE A 125 6.69 2.18 -2.38
N TYR A 126 7.68 2.38 -1.52
CA TYR A 126 7.62 3.39 -0.46
C TYR A 126 7.62 4.82 -1.03
N TYR A 127 8.37 5.10 -2.10
CA TYR A 127 8.27 6.40 -2.78
C TYR A 127 6.94 6.57 -3.52
N LYS A 128 6.35 5.48 -4.03
CA LYS A 128 5.00 5.51 -4.62
C LYS A 128 3.93 5.82 -3.56
N ALA A 129 4.10 5.33 -2.35
CA ALA A 129 3.21 5.64 -1.22
C ALA A 129 3.26 7.12 -0.86
N ASP A 130 4.47 7.69 -0.80
CA ASP A 130 4.71 9.11 -0.54
C ASP A 130 4.06 9.97 -1.63
N LEU A 131 4.33 9.65 -2.90
CA LEU A 131 3.73 10.34 -4.05
C LEU A 131 2.20 10.29 -4.04
N ARG A 132 1.60 9.12 -3.76
CA ARG A 132 0.13 8.98 -3.71
C ARG A 132 -0.49 9.81 -2.60
N ALA A 133 0.20 9.96 -1.47
CA ALA A 133 -0.26 10.78 -0.38
C ALA A 133 -0.17 12.27 -0.69
N GLU A 134 0.90 12.70 -1.37
CA GLU A 134 1.04 14.06 -1.84
C GLU A 134 -0.07 14.42 -2.85
N ILE A 135 -0.30 13.56 -3.85
CA ILE A 135 -1.39 13.73 -4.83
C ILE A 135 -2.75 13.80 -4.15
N TYR A 136 -3.01 12.94 -3.16
CA TYR A 136 -4.27 12.96 -2.41
C TYR A 136 -4.49 14.31 -1.71
N GLU A 137 -3.46 14.88 -1.11
CA GLU A 137 -3.54 16.13 -0.37
C GLU A 137 -3.74 17.32 -1.31
N LEU A 138 -3.02 17.35 -2.43
CA LEU A 138 -3.24 18.35 -3.48
C LEU A 138 -4.67 18.30 -4.03
N THR A 139 -5.16 17.09 -4.32
CA THR A 139 -6.53 16.90 -4.80
C THR A 139 -7.54 17.38 -3.76
N LYS A 140 -7.31 17.05 -2.49
CA LYS A 140 -8.18 17.48 -1.38
C LYS A 140 -8.20 19.01 -1.22
N MET A 141 -7.05 19.68 -1.34
CA MET A 141 -6.96 21.14 -1.30
C MET A 141 -7.75 21.78 -2.44
N TYR A 142 -7.54 21.31 -3.67
CA TYR A 142 -8.27 21.79 -4.84
C TYR A 142 -9.79 21.62 -4.72
N GLN A 143 -10.24 20.46 -4.23
CA GLN A 143 -11.67 20.21 -3.99
C GLN A 143 -12.25 21.13 -2.92
N ARG A 144 -11.47 21.45 -1.88
CA ARG A 144 -11.87 22.38 -0.83
C ARG A 144 -12.01 23.81 -1.37
N GLU A 145 -11.02 24.29 -2.10
CA GLU A 145 -11.06 25.61 -2.75
C GLU A 145 -12.25 25.73 -3.72
N HIS A 146 -12.49 24.70 -4.54
CA HIS A 146 -13.65 24.68 -5.44
C HIS A 146 -14.99 24.70 -4.68
N ALA A 147 -15.11 23.97 -3.58
CA ALA A 147 -16.32 23.99 -2.76
C ALA A 147 -16.54 25.36 -2.08
N GLU A 148 -15.46 25.99 -1.62
CA GLU A 148 -15.49 27.35 -1.04
C GLU A 148 -15.93 28.38 -2.10
N LEU A 149 -15.39 28.32 -3.32
CA LEU A 149 -15.80 29.19 -4.43
C LEU A 149 -17.25 28.98 -4.86
N GLN A 150 -17.72 27.73 -4.90
CA GLN A 150 -19.12 27.44 -5.21
C GLN A 150 -20.06 28.00 -4.14
N THR A 151 -19.69 27.86 -2.86
CA THR A 151 -20.50 28.39 -1.75
C THR A 151 -20.63 29.91 -1.84
N ILE A 152 -19.53 30.62 -2.13
CA ILE A 152 -19.53 32.07 -2.32
C ILE A 152 -20.40 32.50 -3.52
N LEU A 153 -20.41 31.73 -4.61
CA LEU A 153 -21.20 32.02 -5.81
C LEU A 153 -22.71 31.76 -5.66
N TRP A 154 -23.12 30.90 -4.70
CA TRP A 154 -24.53 30.60 -4.44
C TRP A 154 -25.15 31.44 -3.32
N GLU A 155 -24.33 32.06 -2.46
CA GLU A 155 -24.77 32.89 -1.32
C GLU A 155 -24.75 34.41 -1.59
N GLY A 156 -24.19 34.87 -2.72
CA GLY A 156 -24.14 36.27 -3.16
C GLY A 156 -25.07 36.58 -4.32
#